data_AF-M7AYL7-F1
#
_entry.id   AF-M7AYL7-F1
#
_cell.length_a   1.000
_cell.length_b   1.000
_cell.length_c   1.000
_cell.angle_alpha   90.00
_cell.angle_beta   90.00
_cell.angle_gamma   90.00
#
_symmetry.space_group_name_H-M   'P 1'
#
loop_
_entity.id
_entity.type
_entity.pdbx_description
1 polymer ?
#
loop_
_entity_poly.entity_id
_entity_poly.type
_entity_poly.pdbx_seq_one_letter_code
_entity_poly.pdbx_strand_id
1 'polypeptide(L)'
;MPAPRTRRSPASRNAKPLDLIGIWEEEAVQSQLHSTHRNYDTYGQISLCMIERGHDRDRLQCRVEEKELRNAFHKVWEANHHSGAVPTSCRFYKELDAILDGDPTPL
;
A
#
# COMPACT_ATOMS: atom_id res chain seq x y z
N MET A 1 -10.66 -38.42 4.96
CA MET A 1 -10.24 -37.94 3.62
C MET A 1 -10.18 -36.41 3.68
N PRO A 2 -9.01 -35.76 3.55
CA PRO A 2 -8.94 -34.30 3.58
C PRO A 2 -9.34 -33.72 2.21
N ALA A 3 -10.08 -32.61 2.23
CA ALA A 3 -10.57 -31.89 1.05
C ALA A 3 -9.41 -31.39 0.16
N PRO A 4 -9.63 -31.25 -1.17
CA PRO A 4 -8.57 -30.84 -2.08
C PRO A 4 -8.17 -29.40 -1.76
N ARG A 5 -6.89 -29.21 -1.43
CA ARG A 5 -6.29 -27.88 -1.35
C ARG A 5 -6.35 -27.26 -2.73
N THR A 6 -7.26 -26.31 -2.92
CA THR A 6 -7.33 -25.48 -4.12
C THR A 6 -5.95 -24.86 -4.32
N ARG A 7 -5.25 -25.31 -5.36
CA ARG A 7 -3.99 -24.76 -5.81
C ARG A 7 -4.31 -23.33 -6.28
N ARG A 8 -4.17 -22.34 -5.38
CA ARG A 8 -4.34 -20.92 -5.73
C ARG A 8 -3.38 -20.63 -6.89
N SER A 9 -3.96 -20.26 -8.03
CA SER A 9 -3.23 -19.86 -9.23
C SER A 9 -2.22 -18.74 -8.89
N PRO A 10 -1.03 -18.71 -9.51
CA PRO A 10 0.00 -17.70 -9.24
C PRO A 10 -0.34 -16.31 -9.82
N ALA A 11 -1.55 -16.13 -10.39
CA ALA A 11 -2.00 -14.91 -11.06
C ALA A 11 -2.03 -13.67 -10.14
N SER A 12 -2.02 -13.84 -8.82
CA SER A 12 -2.29 -12.75 -7.88
C SER A 12 -1.15 -12.51 -6.88
N ARG A 13 0.11 -12.44 -7.35
CA ARG A 13 1.18 -11.87 -6.51
C ARG A 13 0.93 -10.38 -6.23
N ASN A 14 0.10 -9.74 -7.05
CA ASN A 14 0.02 -8.29 -7.16
C ASN A 14 -1.34 -7.69 -6.80
N ALA A 15 -2.40 -8.48 -6.64
CA ALA A 15 -3.67 -7.91 -6.19
C ALA A 15 -3.57 -7.40 -4.75
N LYS A 16 -2.74 -8.04 -3.92
CA LYS A 16 -2.55 -7.68 -2.51
C LYS A 16 -2.08 -6.22 -2.30
N PRO A 17 -0.96 -5.76 -2.91
CA PRO A 17 -0.58 -4.35 -2.83
C PRO A 17 -1.60 -3.41 -3.47
N LEU A 18 -2.19 -3.78 -4.62
CA LEU A 18 -3.16 -2.93 -5.33
C LEU A 18 -4.45 -2.72 -4.53
N ASP A 19 -4.94 -3.77 -3.87
CA ASP A 19 -6.12 -3.68 -3.01
C ASP A 19 -5.85 -2.79 -1.79
N LEU A 20 -4.65 -2.89 -1.21
CA LEU A 20 -4.25 -2.00 -0.12
C LEU A 20 -4.15 -0.54 -0.60
N ILE A 21 -3.52 -0.31 -1.75
CA ILE A 21 -3.40 1.01 -2.37
C ILE A 21 -4.79 1.61 -2.60
N GLY A 22 -5.73 0.83 -3.16
CA GLY A 22 -7.09 1.32 -3.40
C GLY A 22 -7.91 1.58 -2.12
N ILE A 23 -7.63 0.91 -0.99
CA ILE A 23 -8.23 1.27 0.32
C ILE A 23 -7.55 2.54 0.87
N TRP A 24 -6.23 2.62 0.70
CA TRP A 24 -5.44 3.74 1.19
C TRP A 24 -5.69 5.03 0.38
N GLU A 25 -6.11 4.92 -0.88
CA GLU A 25 -6.57 6.03 -1.71
C GLU A 25 -7.85 6.70 -1.16
N GLU A 26 -8.64 6.01 -0.33
CA GLU A 26 -9.85 6.58 0.22
C GLU A 26 -9.55 7.79 1.12
N GLU A 27 -10.10 8.96 0.77
CA GLU A 27 -9.93 10.23 1.50
C GLU A 27 -10.14 10.11 3.01
N ALA A 28 -11.12 9.31 3.43
CA ALA A 28 -11.40 9.06 4.84
C ALA A 28 -10.26 8.32 5.54
N VAL A 29 -9.61 7.38 4.86
CA VAL A 29 -8.46 6.63 5.36
C VAL A 29 -7.24 7.57 5.44
N GLN A 30 -6.96 8.34 4.38
CA GLN A 30 -5.85 9.30 4.39
C GLN A 30 -6.01 10.36 5.48
N SER A 31 -7.20 10.96 5.58
CA SER A 31 -7.51 11.96 6.60
C SER A 31 -7.32 11.41 8.02
N GLN A 32 -7.78 10.17 8.27
CA GLN A 32 -7.57 9.52 9.56
C GLN A 32 -6.09 9.28 9.83
N LEU A 33 -5.35 8.74 8.85
CA LEU A 33 -3.91 8.48 8.97
C LEU A 33 -3.11 9.75 9.25
N HIS A 34 -3.53 10.90 8.70
CA HIS A 34 -2.92 12.22 8.91
C HIS A 34 -3.31 12.84 10.27
N SER A 35 -4.47 12.46 10.84
CA SER A 35 -4.99 13.06 12.06
C SER A 35 -4.34 12.56 13.36
N THR A 36 -3.74 11.36 13.37
CA THR A 36 -3.23 10.73 14.59
C THR A 36 -2.01 9.84 14.34
N HIS A 37 -1.05 9.83 15.26
CA HIS A 37 0.14 8.98 15.12
C HIS A 37 -0.12 7.51 15.53
N ARG A 38 -1.21 7.22 16.25
CA ARG A 38 -1.48 5.86 16.75
C ARG A 38 -2.10 4.96 15.68
N ASN A 39 -2.94 5.51 14.80
CA ASN A 39 -3.58 4.85 13.64
C ASN A 39 -4.13 3.42 13.87
N TYR A 40 -4.36 3.02 15.12
CA TYR A 40 -4.67 1.63 15.47
C TYR A 40 -6.04 1.22 14.95
N ASP A 41 -7.03 2.07 15.14
CA ASP A 41 -8.40 1.84 14.68
C ASP A 41 -8.49 1.89 13.15
N THR A 42 -7.78 2.84 12.53
CA THR A 42 -7.69 2.98 11.07
C THR A 42 -7.06 1.75 10.42
N TYR A 43 -5.92 1.25 10.92
CA TYR A 43 -5.36 -0.02 10.42
C TYR A 43 -6.26 -1.22 10.73
N GLY A 44 -7.10 -1.14 11.77
CA GLY A 44 -8.17 -2.08 12.02
C GLY A 44 -9.21 -2.13 10.90
N GLN A 45 -9.67 -0.96 10.46
CA GLN A 45 -10.61 -0.83 9.34
C GLN A 45 -9.98 -1.30 8.03
N ILE A 46 -8.75 -0.88 7.73
CA ILE A 46 -8.01 -1.31 6.54
C ILE A 46 -7.86 -2.84 6.49
N SER A 47 -7.54 -3.47 7.62
CA SER A 47 -7.44 -4.93 7.73
C SER A 47 -8.78 -5.62 7.44
N LEU A 48 -9.89 -5.09 7.95
CA LEU A 48 -11.23 -5.62 7.64
C LEU A 48 -11.55 -5.50 6.14
N CYS A 49 -11.32 -4.34 5.53
CA CYS A 49 -11.52 -4.15 4.10
C CYS A 49 -10.65 -5.10 3.24
N MET A 50 -9.41 -5.37 3.67
CA MET A 50 -8.55 -6.37 3.01
C MET A 50 -9.13 -7.78 3.10
N ILE A 51 -9.71 -8.15 4.25
CA ILE A 51 -10.37 -9.46 4.45
C ILE A 51 -11.60 -9.59 3.56
N GLU A 52 -12.42 -8.54 3.44
CA GLU A 52 -13.59 -8.50 2.55
C GLU A 52 -13.20 -8.68 1.08
N ARG A 53 -12.03 -8.16 0.68
CA ARG A 53 -11.43 -8.37 -0.65
C ARG A 53 -10.77 -9.75 -0.82
N GLY A 54 -10.83 -10.60 0.20
CA GLY A 54 -10.33 -11.99 0.17
C GLY A 54 -8.89 -12.18 0.63
N HIS A 55 -8.30 -11.17 1.27
CA HIS A 55 -6.93 -11.21 1.81
C HIS A 55 -6.95 -11.32 3.33
N ASP A 56 -6.49 -12.46 3.84
CA ASP A 56 -6.24 -12.65 5.28
C ASP A 56 -5.02 -11.81 5.70
N ARG A 57 -5.26 -10.56 6.15
CA ARG A 57 -4.23 -9.61 6.59
C ARG A 57 -4.55 -9.04 7.95
N ASP A 58 -3.55 -9.04 8.82
CA ASP A 58 -3.58 -8.32 10.10
C ASP A 58 -3.25 -6.83 9.93
N ARG A 59 -3.66 -6.01 10.91
CA ARG A 59 -3.39 -4.58 11.00
C ARG A 59 -1.90 -4.25 10.85
N LEU A 60 -1.03 -5.00 11.52
CA LEU A 60 0.40 -4.78 11.47
C LEU A 60 0.96 -5.06 10.08
N GLN A 61 0.45 -6.08 9.39
CA GLN A 61 0.85 -6.40 8.03
C GLN A 61 0.44 -5.30 7.06
N CYS A 62 -0.75 -4.73 7.21
CA CYS A 62 -1.18 -3.58 6.40
C CYS A 62 -0.27 -2.37 6.61
N ARG A 63 0.10 -2.08 7.86
CA ARG A 63 1.02 -0.98 8.19
C ARG A 63 2.43 -1.19 7.63
N VAL A 64 2.97 -2.40 7.71
CA VAL A 64 4.30 -2.72 7.15
C VAL A 64 4.27 -2.55 5.64
N GLU A 65 3.24 -3.06 4.96
CA GLU A 65 3.11 -2.95 3.51
C GLU A 65 2.98 -1.48 3.07
N GLU A 66 2.17 -0.67 3.76
CA GLU A 66 2.07 0.77 3.47
C GLU A 66 3.45 1.45 3.57
N LYS A 67 4.23 1.13 4.61
CA LYS A 67 5.60 1.65 4.76
C LYS A 67 6.52 1.20 3.63
N GLU A 68 6.43 -0.05 3.20
CA GLU A 68 7.22 -0.55 2.07
C GLU A 68 6.86 0.16 0.76
N LEU A 69 5.56 0.42 0.53
CA LEU A 69 5.08 1.17 -0.63
C LEU A 69 5.57 2.62 -0.61
N ARG A 70 5.42 3.35 0.51
CA ARG A 70 5.96 4.71 0.67
C ARG A 70 7.46 4.75 0.43
N ASN A 71 8.21 3.80 1.01
CA ASN A 71 9.66 3.71 0.83
C ASN A 71 10.05 3.44 -0.63
N ALA A 72 9.32 2.56 -1.33
CA ALA A 72 9.54 2.31 -2.74
C ALA A 72 9.25 3.55 -3.60
N PHE A 73 8.20 4.32 -3.27
CA PHE A 73 7.91 5.60 -3.92
C PHE A 73 9.02 6.62 -3.65
N HIS A 74 9.42 6.84 -2.40
CA HIS A 74 10.48 7.79 -2.04
C HIS A 74 11.78 7.50 -2.77
N LYS A 75 12.20 6.24 -2.84
CA LYS A 75 13.44 5.87 -3.57
C LYS A 75 13.39 6.26 -5.04
N VAL A 76 12.23 6.11 -5.68
CA VAL A 76 12.03 6.49 -7.07
C VAL A 76 11.95 8.00 -7.22
N TRP A 77 11.20 8.67 -6.34
CA TRP A 77 11.07 10.12 -6.31
C TRP A 77 12.44 10.80 -6.16
N GLU A 78 13.24 10.39 -5.18
CA GLU A 78 14.61 10.89 -4.95
C GLU A 78 15.49 10.65 -6.17
N ALA A 79 15.49 9.42 -6.72
CA ALA A 79 16.27 9.10 -7.91
C ALA A 79 15.89 10.00 -9.10
N ASN A 80 14.62 10.37 -9.24
CA ASN A 80 14.12 11.22 -10.32
C ASN A 80 14.36 12.72 -10.07
N HIS A 81 14.51 13.14 -8.81
CA HIS A 81 14.73 14.54 -8.46
C HIS A 81 16.19 14.99 -8.65
N HIS A 82 17.11 14.05 -8.86
CA HIS A 82 18.51 14.36 -9.15
C HIS A 82 18.73 14.79 -10.62
N SER A 83 19.39 15.93 -10.82
CA SER A 83 19.73 16.43 -12.17
C SER A 83 20.63 15.44 -12.92
N GLY A 84 20.22 15.07 -14.13
CA GLY A 84 20.94 14.12 -14.99
C GLY A 84 20.71 12.64 -14.65
N ALA A 85 19.80 12.34 -13.72
CA ALA A 85 19.42 10.97 -13.41
C ALA A 85 18.62 10.33 -14.54
N VAL A 86 18.76 9.00 -14.66
CA VAL A 86 17.91 8.21 -15.56
C VAL A 86 16.52 8.09 -14.91
N PRO A 87 15.44 8.45 -15.63
CA PRO A 87 14.08 8.29 -15.12
C PRO A 87 13.85 6.87 -14.62
N THR A 88 13.62 6.74 -13.33
CA THR A 88 13.34 5.50 -12.63
C THR A 88 11.86 5.45 -12.34
N SER A 89 11.27 4.25 -12.37
CA SER A 89 9.89 4.04 -11.99
C SER A 89 9.77 2.73 -11.23
N CYS A 90 8.90 2.68 -10.23
CA CYS A 90 8.47 1.42 -9.62
C CYS A 90 7.08 1.05 -10.14
N ARG A 91 6.73 -0.21 -9.93
CA ARG A 91 5.50 -0.79 -10.45
C ARG A 91 4.21 -0.04 -10.07
N PHE A 92 4.17 0.53 -8.87
CA PHE A 92 2.99 1.21 -8.31
C PHE A 92 3.18 2.72 -8.27
N TYR A 93 4.16 3.25 -9.02
CA TYR A 93 4.55 4.64 -8.90
C TYR A 93 3.39 5.59 -9.20
N LYS A 94 2.58 5.30 -10.22
CA LYS A 94 1.45 6.17 -10.61
C LYS A 94 0.34 6.19 -9.56
N GLU A 95 0.02 5.03 -9.02
CA GLU A 95 -1.00 4.88 -8.00
C GLU A 95 -0.55 5.52 -6.69
N LEU A 96 0.74 5.42 -6.35
CA LEU A 96 1.32 6.06 -5.17
C LEU A 96 1.47 7.58 -5.33
N ASP A 97 1.80 8.06 -6.54
CA ASP A 97 1.91 9.48 -6.85
C ASP A 97 0.56 10.19 -6.70
N ALA A 98 -0.54 9.54 -7.09
CA ALA A 98 -1.90 10.06 -6.91
C ALA A 98 -2.32 10.16 -5.44
N ILE A 99 -1.79 9.29 -4.57
CA ILE A 99 -2.10 9.26 -3.12
C ILE A 99 -1.21 10.23 -2.35
N LEU A 100 0.06 10.36 -2.77
CA LEU A 100 1.07 11.13 -2.05
C LEU A 100 1.27 12.55 -2.63
N ASP A 101 0.59 12.88 -3.73
CA ASP A 101 0.63 14.18 -4.43
C ASP A 101 2.08 14.70 -4.65
N GLY A 102 3.00 13.79 -4.96
CA GLY A 102 4.42 14.12 -5.11
C GLY A 102 5.12 14.63 -3.84
N ASP A 103 4.47 14.63 -2.67
CA ASP A 103 5.06 14.99 -1.39
C ASP A 103 5.54 13.71 -0.67
N PRO A 104 6.86 13.55 -0.48
CA PRO A 104 7.41 12.42 0.24
C PRO A 104 7.27 12.55 1.77
N THR A 105 6.23 13.23 2.29
CA THR A 105 6.16 13.59 3.71
C THR A 105 6.24 12.32 4.58
N PRO A 106 7.27 12.20 5.45
CA PRO A 106 7.34 11.13 6.41
C PRO A 106 6.42 11.51 7.58
N LEU A 107 5.30 10.80 7.74
CA LEU A 107 4.52 10.81 8.99
C LEU A 107 5.23 10.05 10.12
#